data_AF-A0A961LED3-F1
#
_entry.id   AF-A0A961LED3-F1
#
_cell.length_a   1.000
_cell.length_b   1.000
_cell.length_c   1.000
_cell.angle_alpha   90.00
_cell.angle_beta   90.00
_cell.angle_gamma   90.00
#
_symmetry.space_group_name_H-M   'P 1'
#
loop_
_entity.id
_entity.type
_entity.pdbx_description
1 polymer ?
#
loop_
_entity_poly.entity_id
_entity_poly.type
_entity_poly.pdbx_seq_one_letter_code
_entity_poly.pdbx_strand_id
1 'polypeptide(L)'
;MNKDIDKKIEINIRELYGDDEGAKAFFDWAAARRNDAAETSIDRVSQVANINRQEANRLLRSLSDAGCGEYIIGRKGWKTRIRWAYSLLSLGRAASGENVELQEVDPELEADVTDQVASSPSGDSTAPQRLTIAEAKRGLAEAFGITADKIEIVIRA
;
A
#
# COMPACT_ATOMS: atom_id res chain seq x y z
N MET A 1 -5.66 -17.35 21.27
CA MET A 1 -5.37 -15.91 21.30
C MET A 1 -4.29 -15.68 22.35
N ASN A 2 -3.06 -15.43 21.90
CA ASN A 2 -1.94 -15.25 22.83
C ASN A 2 -1.82 -13.75 23.15
N LYS A 3 -2.54 -13.30 24.17
CA LYS A 3 -2.52 -11.90 24.67
C LYS A 3 -1.10 -11.37 24.94
N ASP A 4 -0.15 -12.25 25.18
CA ASP A 4 1.26 -11.90 25.37
C ASP A 4 1.96 -11.50 24.06
N ILE A 5 1.55 -12.07 22.93
CA ILE A 5 2.07 -11.70 21.60
C ILE A 5 1.51 -10.34 21.20
N ASP A 6 0.20 -10.13 21.35
CA ASP A 6 -0.46 -8.88 20.98
C ASP A 6 0.11 -7.69 21.78
N LYS A 7 0.32 -7.86 23.09
CA LYS A 7 0.99 -6.86 23.94
C LYS A 7 2.41 -6.54 23.49
N LYS A 8 3.17 -7.55 23.05
CA LYS A 8 4.54 -7.33 22.56
C LYS A 8 4.52 -6.52 21.27
N ILE A 9 3.57 -6.79 20.37
CA ILE A 9 3.38 -6.03 19.14
C ILE A 9 3.01 -4.58 19.48
N GLU A 10 2.04 -4.37 20.38
CA GLU A 10 1.65 -3.02 20.85
C GLU A 10 2.83 -2.21 21.39
N ILE A 11 3.73 -2.83 22.16
CA ILE A 11 4.94 -2.16 22.66
C ILE A 11 5.85 -1.78 21.49
N ASN A 12 6.16 -2.73 20.60
CA ASN A 12 7.06 -2.50 19.47
C ASN A 12 6.55 -1.42 18.52
N ILE A 13 5.26 -1.39 18.19
CA ILE A 13 4.70 -0.39 17.27
C ILE A 13 4.67 1.00 17.90
N ARG A 14 4.50 1.10 19.22
CA ARG A 14 4.56 2.38 19.95
C ARG A 14 5.98 2.93 20.02
N GLU A 15 6.96 2.07 20.26
CA GLU A 15 8.38 2.44 20.16
C GLU A 15 8.70 2.93 18.75
N LEU A 16 8.30 2.18 17.73
CA LEU A 16 8.53 2.56 16.33
C LEU A 16 7.85 3.89 15.96
N TYR A 17 6.63 4.14 16.47
CA TYR A 17 5.90 5.40 16.30
C TYR A 17 6.61 6.59 16.96
N GLY A 18 7.30 6.37 18.09
CA GLY A 18 8.04 7.40 18.81
C GLY A 18 9.43 7.71 18.20
N ASP A 19 10.09 6.70 17.65
CA ASP A 19 11.50 6.79 17.24
C ASP A 19 11.72 7.12 15.75
N ASP A 20 10.73 6.87 14.89
CA ASP A 20 10.83 7.05 13.44
C ASP A 20 9.69 7.94 12.91
N GLU A 21 10.05 9.13 12.38
CA GLU A 21 9.07 10.07 11.81
C GLU A 21 8.28 9.48 10.62
N GLY A 22 8.92 8.62 9.82
CA GLY A 22 8.27 7.93 8.71
C GLY A 22 7.28 6.88 9.21
N ALA A 23 7.61 6.16 10.28
CA ALA A 23 6.68 5.24 10.93
C ALA A 23 5.48 5.98 11.52
N LYS A 24 5.72 7.11 12.19
CA LYS A 24 4.66 7.97 12.71
C LYS A 24 3.70 8.41 11.62
N ALA A 25 4.22 9.00 10.54
CA ALA A 25 3.40 9.43 9.40
C ALA A 25 2.63 8.27 8.76
N PHE A 26 3.25 7.09 8.67
CA PHE A 26 2.59 5.88 8.17
C PHE A 26 1.44 5.43 9.07
N PHE A 27 1.65 5.37 10.39
CA PHE A 27 0.62 4.94 11.34
C PHE A 27 -0.53 5.95 11.46
N ASP A 28 -0.23 7.25 11.39
CA ASP A 28 -1.25 8.31 11.35
C ASP A 28 -2.14 8.14 10.10
N TRP A 29 -1.52 7.88 8.94
CA TRP A 29 -2.25 7.55 7.72
C TRP A 29 -3.08 6.26 7.88
N ALA A 30 -2.52 5.22 8.49
CA ALA A 30 -3.21 3.95 8.70
C ALA A 30 -4.42 4.10 9.62
N ALA A 31 -4.30 4.87 10.70
CA ALA A 31 -5.38 5.16 11.66
C ALA A 31 -6.55 5.95 11.02
N ALA A 32 -6.27 6.71 9.96
CA ALA A 32 -7.26 7.48 9.20
C ALA A 32 -7.97 6.66 8.09
N ARG A 33 -7.56 5.40 7.84
CA ARG A 33 -8.18 4.58 6.79
C ARG A 33 -9.62 4.21 7.14
N ARG A 34 -10.45 4.09 6.10
CA ARG A 34 -11.82 3.52 6.20
C ARG A 34 -11.87 2.04 5.90
N ASN A 35 -10.98 1.57 5.02
CA ASN A 35 -10.89 0.19 4.57
C ASN A 35 -9.47 -0.33 4.82
N ASP A 36 -9.40 -1.57 5.27
CA ASP A 36 -8.15 -2.31 5.36
C ASP A 36 -7.66 -2.78 4.00
N ALA A 37 -6.42 -3.24 3.97
CA ALA A 37 -5.80 -3.89 2.82
C ALA A 37 -4.97 -5.06 3.34
N ALA A 38 -5.00 -6.20 2.65
CA ALA A 38 -4.17 -7.34 3.04
C ALA A 38 -2.68 -7.13 2.75
N GLU A 39 -2.36 -6.31 1.74
CA GLU A 39 -0.98 -6.01 1.35
C GLU A 39 -0.78 -4.51 1.10
N THR A 40 0.44 -4.01 1.29
CA THR A 40 0.81 -2.64 0.94
C THR A 40 2.22 -2.61 0.35
N SER A 41 2.38 -1.98 -0.81
CA SER A 41 3.66 -1.90 -1.51
C SER A 41 4.60 -0.88 -0.89
N ILE A 42 5.90 -1.06 -1.14
CA ILE A 42 6.93 -0.10 -0.77
C ILE A 42 6.72 1.28 -1.40
N ASP A 43 6.14 1.35 -2.60
CA ASP A 43 5.87 2.63 -3.26
C ASP A 43 4.78 3.40 -2.50
N ARG A 44 3.75 2.68 -2.06
CA ARG A 44 2.66 3.27 -1.27
C ARG A 44 3.16 3.76 0.08
N VAL A 45 3.99 2.96 0.76
CA VAL A 45 4.62 3.38 2.04
C VAL A 45 5.47 4.63 1.84
N SER A 46 6.33 4.66 0.81
CA SER A 46 7.14 5.82 0.46
C SER A 46 6.28 7.08 0.22
N GLN A 47 5.16 6.93 -0.48
CA GLN A 47 4.24 8.03 -0.77
C GLN A 47 3.54 8.57 0.48
N VAL A 48 2.95 7.69 1.32
CA VAL A 48 2.11 8.12 2.45
C VAL A 48 2.94 8.63 3.63
N ALA A 49 4.13 8.05 3.84
CA ALA A 49 5.07 8.51 4.84
C ALA A 49 5.97 9.66 4.34
N ASN A 50 5.89 10.00 3.04
CA ASN A 50 6.74 11.01 2.40
C ASN A 50 8.24 10.79 2.64
N ILE A 51 8.67 9.53 2.52
CA ILE A 51 10.05 9.09 2.72
C ILE A 51 10.62 8.49 1.43
N ASN A 52 11.94 8.43 1.31
CA ASN A 52 12.55 7.84 0.13
C ASN A 52 12.41 6.30 0.13
N ARG A 53 12.71 5.66 -1.01
CA ARG A 53 12.56 4.20 -1.15
C ARG A 53 13.43 3.39 -0.18
N GLN A 54 14.62 3.88 0.16
CA GLN A 54 15.52 3.19 1.09
C GLN A 54 14.97 3.22 2.51
N GLU A 55 14.45 4.38 2.94
CA GLU A 55 13.74 4.55 4.21
C GLU A 55 12.47 3.70 4.24
N ALA A 56 11.66 3.70 3.18
CA ALA A 56 10.50 2.83 3.08
C ALA A 56 10.86 1.34 3.19
N ASN A 57 12.00 0.92 2.63
CA ASN A 57 12.49 -0.46 2.78
C ASN A 57 12.83 -0.78 4.23
N ARG A 58 13.52 0.14 4.92
CA ARG A 58 13.86 0.01 6.34
C ARG A 58 12.59 -0.06 7.18
N LEU A 59 11.64 0.86 6.94
CA LEU A 59 10.36 0.90 7.64
C LEU A 59 9.58 -0.40 7.48
N LEU A 60 9.47 -0.93 6.25
CA LEU A 60 8.80 -2.21 6.01
C LEU A 60 9.43 -3.39 6.76
N ARG A 61 10.77 -3.40 6.90
CA ARG A 61 11.46 -4.42 7.70
C ARG A 61 11.16 -4.24 9.19
N SER A 62 11.28 -3.01 9.70
CA SER A 62 10.95 -2.69 11.09
C SER A 62 9.51 -3.07 11.46
N LEU A 63 8.56 -2.86 10.56
CA LEU A 63 7.16 -3.26 10.75
C LEU A 63 7.00 -4.78 10.82
N SER A 64 7.74 -5.52 10.00
CA SER A 64 7.73 -6.99 10.06
C SER A 64 8.40 -7.52 11.33
N ASP A 65 9.53 -6.93 11.72
CA ASP A 65 10.26 -7.25 12.96
C ASP A 65 9.42 -6.92 14.21
N ALA A 66 8.59 -5.87 14.14
CA ALA A 66 7.63 -5.51 15.18
C ALA A 66 6.47 -6.51 15.31
N GLY A 67 6.27 -7.37 14.31
CA GLY A 67 5.21 -8.38 14.27
C GLY A 67 3.93 -7.93 13.56
N CYS A 68 3.94 -6.82 12.82
CA CYS A 68 2.75 -6.31 12.11
C CYS A 68 2.37 -7.16 10.90
N GLY A 69 3.30 -7.94 10.36
CA GLY A 69 3.11 -8.73 9.14
C GLY A 69 4.40 -9.31 8.56
N GLU A 70 4.30 -9.84 7.33
CA GLU A 70 5.40 -10.45 6.60
C GLU A 70 5.96 -9.50 5.54
N TYR A 71 7.26 -9.21 5.61
CA TYR A 71 7.97 -8.48 4.57
C TYR A 71 8.29 -9.36 3.37
N ILE A 72 7.67 -9.06 2.23
CA ILE A 72 7.82 -9.82 0.98
C ILE A 72 8.70 -9.04 0.01
N ILE A 73 9.89 -9.58 -0.26
CA ILE A 73 10.82 -9.02 -1.25
C ILE A 73 10.30 -9.33 -2.66
N GLY A 74 10.05 -8.27 -3.42
CA GLY A 74 9.68 -8.39 -4.83
C GLY A 74 10.84 -8.95 -5.67
N ARG A 75 10.53 -9.85 -6.60
CA ARG A 75 11.46 -10.35 -7.63
C ARG A 75 10.83 -10.11 -9.00
N LYS A 76 11.65 -9.86 -10.03
CA LYS A 76 11.30 -9.72 -11.46
C LYS A 76 9.82 -9.36 -11.73
N GLY A 77 9.50 -8.08 -11.71
CA GLY A 77 8.15 -7.55 -12.02
C GLY A 77 7.21 -7.45 -10.81
N TRP A 78 7.56 -8.06 -9.68
CA TRP A 78 6.80 -7.93 -8.43
C TRP A 78 7.39 -6.85 -7.53
N LYS A 79 6.52 -6.02 -6.96
CA LYS A 79 6.91 -5.00 -5.99
C LYS A 79 7.22 -5.63 -4.64
N THR A 80 8.22 -5.08 -3.97
CA THR A 80 8.41 -5.29 -2.53
C THR A 80 7.21 -4.73 -1.79
N ARG A 81 6.71 -5.49 -0.82
CA ARG A 81 5.49 -5.18 -0.09
C ARG A 81 5.50 -5.83 1.28
N ILE A 82 4.58 -5.43 2.12
CA ILE A 82 4.27 -6.11 3.37
C ILE A 82 2.88 -6.73 3.24
N ARG A 83 2.75 -7.97 3.71
CA ARG A 83 1.47 -8.62 3.93
C ARG A 83 1.12 -8.48 5.39
N TRP A 84 -0.02 -7.87 5.67
CA TRP A 84 -0.42 -7.56 7.04
C TRP A 84 -0.93 -8.82 7.73
N ALA A 85 -0.59 -8.98 9.01
CA ALA A 85 -1.23 -9.96 9.88
C ALA A 85 -2.45 -9.33 10.59
N TYR A 86 -2.41 -8.02 10.80
CA TYR A 86 -3.44 -7.25 11.50
C TYR A 86 -3.98 -6.12 10.65
N SER A 87 -5.21 -5.71 10.92
CA SER A 87 -5.87 -4.53 10.37
C SER A 87 -4.97 -3.31 10.54
N LEU A 88 -4.74 -2.60 9.44
CA LEU A 88 -3.98 -1.35 9.40
C LEU A 88 -4.62 -0.30 10.30
N LEU A 89 -5.96 -0.28 10.35
CA LEU A 89 -6.69 0.62 11.22
C LEU A 89 -6.39 0.34 12.70
N SER A 90 -6.43 -0.92 13.11
CA SER A 90 -6.13 -1.32 14.49
C SER A 90 -4.68 -1.03 14.86
N LEU A 91 -3.73 -1.31 13.95
CA LEU A 91 -2.30 -1.03 14.13
C LEU A 91 -2.03 0.47 14.29
N GLY A 92 -2.62 1.30 13.42
CA GLY A 92 -2.46 2.77 13.48
C GLY A 92 -2.95 3.36 14.80
N ARG A 93 -4.13 2.92 15.26
CA ARG A 93 -4.70 3.37 16.55
C ARG A 93 -3.92 2.86 17.75
N ALA A 94 -3.50 1.60 17.73
CA ALA A 94 -2.69 1.05 18.82
C ALA A 94 -1.32 1.76 18.93
N ALA A 95 -0.71 2.10 17.80
CA ALA A 95 0.54 2.85 17.72
C ALA A 95 0.42 4.29 18.25
N SER A 96 -0.69 4.98 17.99
CA SER A 96 -0.97 6.32 18.54
C SER A 96 -1.25 6.33 20.06
N GLY A 97 -1.35 5.14 20.68
CA GLY A 97 -1.61 4.98 22.10
C GLY A 97 -3.08 4.79 22.45
N GLU A 98 -3.97 4.66 21.46
CA GLU A 98 -5.35 4.28 21.74
C GLU A 98 -5.42 2.84 22.26
N ASN A 99 -6.37 2.60 23.18
CA ASN A 99 -6.61 1.27 23.75
C ASN A 99 -7.56 0.49 22.83
N VAL A 100 -7.04 0.02 21.71
CA VAL A 100 -7.76 -0.75 20.69
C VAL A 100 -7.14 -2.14 20.60
N GLU A 101 -7.98 -3.17 20.56
CA GLU A 101 -7.55 -4.54 20.35
C GLU A 101 -7.08 -4.75 18.90
N LEU A 102 -5.90 -5.35 18.72
CA LEU A 102 -5.39 -5.69 17.39
C LEU A 102 -6.31 -6.69 16.72
N GLN A 103 -6.84 -6.32 15.56
CA GLN A 103 -7.73 -7.19 14.78
C GLN A 103 -6.92 -7.86 13.70
N GLU A 104 -7.05 -9.18 13.55
CA GLU A 104 -6.43 -9.89 12.41
C GLU A 104 -7.07 -9.39 11.10
N VAL A 105 -6.24 -9.17 10.08
CA VAL A 105 -6.75 -8.86 8.75
C VAL A 105 -7.23 -10.15 8.09
N ASP A 106 -8.33 -10.08 7.37
CA ASP A 106 -8.77 -11.20 6.55
C ASP A 106 -7.71 -11.49 5.46
N PRO A 107 -7.13 -12.69 5.38
CA PRO A 107 -6.15 -13.02 4.34
C PRO A 107 -6.76 -13.04 2.93
N GLU A 108 -8.08 -13.13 2.81
CA GLU A 108 -8.80 -13.05 1.52
C GLU A 108 -9.14 -11.62 1.10
N LEU A 109 -8.85 -10.61 1.93
CA LEU A 109 -9.06 -9.21 1.57
C LEU A 109 -8.18 -8.86 0.36
N GLU A 110 -8.74 -8.19 -0.64
CA GLU A 110 -7.94 -7.81 -1.81
C GLU A 110 -6.82 -6.83 -1.42
N ALA A 111 -5.67 -6.97 -2.08
CA ALA A 111 -4.62 -5.98 -2.02
C ALA A 111 -5.16 -4.63 -2.55
N ASP A 112 -4.68 -3.52 -1.98
CA ASP A 112 -5.11 -2.18 -2.40
C ASP A 112 -4.96 -2.04 -3.93
N VAL A 113 -6.04 -1.69 -4.63
CA VAL A 113 -6.14 -1.69 -6.11
C VAL A 113 -5.07 -0.80 -6.76
N THR A 114 -4.55 0.16 -5.99
CA THR A 114 -3.46 1.07 -6.40
C THR A 114 -2.08 0.39 -6.50
N ASP A 115 -1.91 -0.79 -5.89
CA ASP A 115 -0.65 -1.54 -5.86
C ASP A 115 -0.54 -2.64 -6.92
N GLN A 116 -1.62 -2.94 -7.64
CA GLN A 116 -1.61 -3.87 -8.77
C GLN A 116 -1.31 -3.15 -10.10
N VAL A 117 -0.05 -2.76 -10.28
CA VAL A 117 0.51 -2.69 -11.64
C VAL A 117 1.85 -3.40 -11.65
N ALA A 118 1.82 -4.62 -12.17
CA ALA A 118 2.99 -5.31 -12.67
C ALA A 118 3.64 -4.43 -13.75
N SER A 119 4.84 -3.94 -13.48
CA SER A 119 5.74 -3.59 -14.58
C SER A 119 6.13 -4.90 -15.27
N SER A 120 5.43 -5.23 -16.36
CA SER A 120 5.89 -6.24 -17.32
C SER A 120 7.23 -5.79 -17.95
N PRO A 121 8.05 -6.75 -18.41
CA PRO A 121 9.50 -6.72 -18.22
C PRO A 121 10.22 -5.82 -19.22
N SER A 122 11.28 -5.20 -18.71
CA SER A 122 12.52 -4.78 -19.38
C SER A 122 12.52 -4.79 -20.92
N GLY A 123 12.35 -3.60 -21.49
CA GLY A 123 12.79 -3.26 -22.83
C GLY A 123 13.30 -1.83 -22.80
N ASP A 124 14.62 -1.70 -22.76
CA ASP A 124 15.35 -0.46 -22.97
C ASP A 124 14.75 0.32 -24.16
N SER A 125 14.14 1.49 -23.91
CA SER A 125 13.90 2.57 -24.89
C SER A 125 13.08 3.70 -24.28
N THR A 126 13.68 4.88 -24.22
CA THR A 126 13.02 6.18 -24.18
C THR A 126 12.08 6.30 -25.39
N ALA A 127 10.83 5.91 -25.25
CA ALA A 127 9.77 6.21 -26.20
C ALA A 127 8.54 6.72 -25.44
N PRO A 128 7.90 7.82 -25.87
CA PRO A 128 6.65 8.26 -25.25
C PRO A 128 5.65 7.10 -25.35
N GLN A 129 5.14 6.66 -24.21
CA GLN A 129 4.10 5.63 -24.14
C GLN A 129 2.95 6.07 -25.05
N ARG A 130 2.84 5.44 -26.21
CA ARG A 130 1.81 5.77 -27.20
C ARG A 130 0.49 5.24 -26.66
N LEU A 131 -0.26 6.12 -26.00
CA LEU A 131 -1.59 5.83 -25.52
C LEU A 131 -2.46 5.46 -26.72
N THR A 132 -3.00 4.24 -26.73
CA THR A 132 -3.81 3.79 -27.86
C THR A 132 -5.19 4.45 -27.81
N ILE A 133 -5.84 4.61 -28.97
CA ILE A 133 -7.21 5.14 -29.05
C ILE A 133 -8.17 4.26 -28.23
N ALA A 134 -7.94 2.95 -28.20
CA ALA A 134 -8.75 2.00 -27.43
C ALA A 134 -8.65 2.24 -25.92
N GLU A 135 -7.44 2.47 -25.40
CA GLU A 135 -7.21 2.79 -23.98
C GLU A 135 -7.81 4.16 -23.61
N ALA A 136 -7.66 5.16 -24.48
CA ALA A 136 -8.28 6.48 -24.28
C ALA A 136 -9.82 6.37 -24.19
N LYS A 137 -10.45 5.63 -25.11
CA LYS A 137 -11.90 5.43 -25.10
C LYS A 137 -12.37 4.71 -23.85
N ARG A 138 -11.62 3.72 -23.35
CA ARG A 138 -11.97 2.98 -22.13
C ARG A 138 -11.91 3.89 -20.89
N GLY A 139 -10.86 4.70 -20.75
CA GLY A 139 -10.75 5.64 -19.64
C GLY A 139 -11.85 6.70 -19.64
N LEU A 140 -12.20 7.23 -20.82
CA LEU A 140 -13.31 8.16 -20.96
C LEU A 140 -14.67 7.50 -20.67
N ALA A 141 -14.87 6.25 -21.08
CA ALA A 141 -16.10 5.48 -20.79
C ALA A 141 -16.35 5.35 -19.29
N GLU A 142 -15.31 5.01 -18.54
CA GLU A 142 -15.38 4.90 -17.08
C GLU A 142 -15.66 6.26 -16.42
N ALA A 143 -14.96 7.31 -16.85
CA ALA A 143 -15.13 8.65 -16.29
C ALA A 143 -16.54 9.25 -16.51
N PHE A 144 -17.18 8.92 -17.64
CA PHE A 144 -18.48 9.46 -18.01
C PHE A 144 -19.64 8.47 -17.82
N GLY A 145 -19.38 7.25 -17.31
CA GLY A 145 -20.41 6.23 -17.07
C GLY A 145 -21.11 5.75 -18.35
N ILE A 146 -20.40 5.78 -19.48
CA ILE A 146 -20.91 5.35 -20.79
C ILE A 146 -20.05 4.22 -21.35
N THR A 147 -20.55 3.55 -22.39
CA THR A 147 -19.81 2.45 -23.02
C THR A 147 -18.85 3.00 -24.08
N ALA A 148 -17.70 2.33 -24.28
CA ALA A 148 -16.61 2.83 -25.13
C ALA A 148 -16.98 2.98 -26.62
N ASP A 149 -17.99 2.26 -27.08
CA ASP A 149 -18.61 2.38 -28.41
C ASP A 149 -19.35 3.71 -28.61
N LYS A 150 -19.77 4.37 -27.52
CA LYS A 150 -20.43 5.70 -27.56
C LYS A 150 -19.44 6.87 -27.54
N ILE A 151 -18.15 6.59 -27.62
CA ILE A 151 -17.09 7.61 -27.55
C ILE A 151 -16.43 7.78 -28.90
N GLU A 152 -16.44 9.01 -29.40
CA GLU A 152 -15.75 9.45 -30.61
C GLU A 152 -14.61 10.40 -30.25
N ILE A 153 -13.42 10.14 -30.78
CA ILE A 153 -12.22 10.96 -30.55
C ILE A 153 -11.85 11.59 -31.90
N VAL A 154 -11.90 12.92 -31.98
CA VAL A 154 -11.56 13.70 -33.18
C VAL A 154 -10.26 14.46 -32.94
N ILE A 155 -9.22 14.16 -33.71
CA ILE A 155 -7.95 14.89 -33.69
C ILE A 155 -8.00 15.95 -34.79
N ARG A 156 -7.88 17.23 -34.42
CA ARG A 156 -7.71 18.33 -35.36
C ARG A 156 -6.23 18.73 -35.35
N ALA A 157 -5.61 18.74 -36.53
CA ALA A 157 -4.24 19.20 -36.74
C ALA A 157 -4.24 20.63 -37.27
#